data_AF-A0A961ZGV0-F1
#
_entry.id   AF-A0A961ZGV0-F1
#
_cell.length_a   1.000
_cell.length_b   1.000
_cell.length_c   1.000
_cell.angle_alpha   90.00
_cell.angle_beta   90.00
_cell.angle_gamma   90.00
#
_symmetry.space_group_name_H-M   'P 1'
#
loop_
_entity.id
_entity.type
_entity.pdbx_description
1 polymer ?
#
loop_
_entity_poly.entity_id
_entity_poly.type
_entity_poly.pdbx_seq_one_letter_code
_entity_poly.pdbx_strand_id
1 'polypeptide(L)'
;MKIVIAAAAAVTLVAGSGSGSGPATAAKPLVLEAQCLCKLGHKPHWYKAHVALTPESRDKLKAVIEAGGVGLWKTVTLKGAGCNPATFPAGFKEKCGDTSIFHKAADGKETWKSVPNEEFSGAVTIEVQANGGIPTAPATPGKEVTIDEKRWPETPNFSVMGTDVNAPKPAKKKKGKS
;
A
#
# COMPACT_ATOMS: atom_id res chain seq x y z
N MET A 1 61.15 20.63 16.37
CA MET A 1 60.79 21.20 15.06
C MET A 1 59.33 21.68 15.17
N LYS A 2 59.11 22.98 15.44
CA LYS A 2 58.62 24.01 14.48
C LYS A 2 57.34 23.56 13.75
N ILE A 3 56.16 23.88 14.32
CA ILE A 3 55.19 24.94 13.93
C ILE A 3 54.52 24.58 12.58
N VAL A 4 53.19 24.52 12.44
CA VAL A 4 52.30 25.66 12.10
C VAL A 4 50.83 25.34 12.46
N ILE A 5 50.20 26.36 13.05
CA ILE A 5 48.78 26.58 13.32
C ILE A 5 48.03 26.84 12.01
N ALA A 6 46.82 26.30 11.84
CA ALA A 6 45.80 26.96 11.02
C ALA A 6 44.39 26.61 11.52
N ALA A 7 43.81 27.54 12.28
CA ALA A 7 42.37 27.66 12.41
C ALA A 7 41.82 28.23 11.09
N ALA A 8 40.73 27.65 10.60
CA ALA A 8 39.87 28.30 9.62
C ALA A 8 38.42 28.03 10.05
N ALA A 9 37.86 28.99 10.79
CA ALA A 9 36.42 29.17 10.83
C ALA A 9 36.01 29.82 9.50
N ALA A 10 35.09 29.19 8.78
CA ALA A 10 34.26 29.86 7.80
C ALA A 10 32.86 29.23 7.88
N VAL A 11 32.00 29.89 8.65
CA VAL A 11 30.54 29.79 8.50
C VAL A 11 30.23 30.33 7.12
N THR A 12 29.59 29.53 6.28
CA THR A 12 28.85 30.05 5.13
C THR A 12 27.44 29.51 5.20
N LEU A 13 26.57 30.30 5.81
CA LEU A 13 25.14 30.31 5.52
C LEU A 13 24.97 30.66 4.05
N VAL A 14 24.62 29.67 3.23
CA VAL A 14 23.95 29.93 1.95
C VAL A 14 22.46 29.70 2.17
N ALA A 15 21.79 30.76 2.61
CA ALA A 15 20.37 30.94 2.34
C ALA A 15 20.23 31.18 0.82
N GLY A 16 20.19 30.08 0.07
CA GLY A 16 19.91 30.08 -1.35
C GLY A 16 18.43 29.80 -1.55
N SER A 17 17.65 30.87 -1.74
CA SER A 17 16.33 30.82 -2.37
C SER A 17 16.51 30.44 -3.83
N GLY A 18 16.82 29.18 -4.08
CA GLY A 18 16.90 28.59 -5.41
C GLY A 18 15.71 27.68 -5.59
N SER A 19 14.82 28.04 -6.50
CA SER A 19 13.88 27.13 -7.16
C SER A 19 14.69 26.08 -7.94
N GLY A 20 15.34 25.19 -7.21
CA GLY A 20 16.05 24.04 -7.73
C GLY A 20 15.01 22.98 -8.04
N SER A 21 14.58 22.92 -9.29
CA SER A 21 14.08 21.71 -9.92
C SER A 21 15.22 20.69 -9.98
N GLY A 22 15.68 20.23 -8.81
CA GLY A 22 16.49 19.03 -8.73
C GLY A 22 15.64 17.87 -9.23
N PRO A 23 16.24 16.86 -9.90
CA PRO A 23 15.52 15.64 -10.19
C PRO A 23 15.00 15.12 -8.85
N ALA A 24 13.67 15.04 -8.71
CA ALA A 24 13.04 14.40 -7.58
C ALA A 24 13.67 13.00 -7.51
N THR A 25 14.56 12.79 -6.53
CA THR A 25 15.14 11.48 -6.26
C THR A 25 13.95 10.56 -6.14
N ALA A 26 13.73 9.71 -7.14
CA ALA A 26 12.59 8.82 -7.18
C ALA A 26 12.64 8.03 -5.89
N ALA A 27 11.75 8.37 -4.95
CA ALA A 27 11.67 7.71 -3.67
C ALA A 27 11.57 6.21 -3.99
N LYS A 28 12.50 5.40 -3.46
CA LYS A 28 12.48 3.96 -3.71
C LYS A 28 11.05 3.46 -3.46
N PRO A 29 10.45 2.70 -4.40
CA PRO A 29 9.10 2.21 -4.22
C PRO A 29 8.99 1.49 -2.88
N LEU A 30 7.98 1.85 -2.09
CA LEU A 30 7.72 1.16 -0.83
C LEU A 30 7.45 -0.32 -1.16
N VAL A 31 8.27 -1.22 -0.61
CA VAL A 31 8.07 -2.67 -0.74
C VAL A 31 7.40 -3.20 0.53
N LEU A 32 6.28 -3.87 0.36
CA LEU A 32 5.54 -4.55 1.43
C LEU A 32 5.63 -6.06 1.20
N GLU A 33 6.22 -6.76 2.17
CA GLU A 33 6.24 -8.22 2.20
C GLU A 33 4.86 -8.70 2.68
N ALA A 34 4.08 -9.21 1.73
CA ALA A 34 2.76 -9.76 1.94
C ALA A 34 2.88 -11.20 2.45
N GLN A 35 2.23 -11.45 3.58
CA GLN A 35 2.01 -12.80 4.10
C GLN A 35 1.07 -13.61 3.20
N CYS A 36 0.18 -12.91 2.51
CA CYS A 36 -0.66 -13.47 1.46
C CYS A 36 -0.94 -12.40 0.41
N LEU A 37 -0.80 -12.80 -0.85
CA LEU A 37 -1.02 -11.96 -2.01
C LEU A 37 -1.96 -12.66 -2.98
N CYS A 38 -3.00 -11.95 -3.36
CA CYS A 38 -4.13 -12.46 -4.13
C CYS A 38 -4.43 -11.56 -5.31
N LYS A 39 -4.83 -12.16 -6.42
CA LYS A 39 -5.38 -11.49 -7.58
C LYS A 39 -6.90 -11.68 -7.59
N LEU A 40 -7.65 -10.63 -7.86
CA LEU A 40 -9.11 -10.67 -7.84
C LEU A 40 -9.66 -11.38 -9.08
N GLY A 41 -10.53 -12.38 -8.89
CA GLY A 41 -11.06 -13.15 -10.03
C GLY A 41 -11.95 -12.34 -10.97
N HIS A 42 -12.70 -11.36 -10.44
CA HIS A 42 -13.55 -10.48 -11.24
C HIS A 42 -12.81 -9.26 -11.83
N LYS A 43 -11.56 -9.02 -11.39
CA LYS A 43 -10.72 -7.90 -11.82
C LYS A 43 -9.28 -8.38 -11.94
N PRO A 44 -8.86 -8.88 -13.11
CA PRO A 44 -7.59 -9.58 -13.25
C PRO A 44 -6.35 -8.68 -13.08
N HIS A 45 -6.51 -7.37 -13.01
CA HIS A 45 -5.41 -6.45 -12.73
C HIS A 45 -5.42 -5.92 -11.31
N TRP A 46 -6.32 -6.43 -10.47
CA TRP A 46 -6.44 -6.01 -9.09
C TRP A 46 -5.84 -7.05 -8.16
N TYR A 47 -5.12 -6.56 -7.17
CA TYR A 47 -4.45 -7.37 -6.18
C TYR A 47 -4.85 -6.94 -4.78
N LYS A 48 -4.88 -7.91 -3.87
CA LYS A 48 -5.08 -7.73 -2.43
C LYS A 48 -3.92 -8.40 -1.70
N ALA A 49 -3.23 -7.64 -0.85
CA ALA A 49 -2.21 -8.13 0.05
C ALA A 49 -2.68 -8.06 1.50
N HIS A 50 -2.27 -9.06 2.27
CA HIS A 50 -2.28 -9.05 3.73
C HIS A 50 -0.82 -8.96 4.21
N VAL A 51 -0.52 -7.94 5.00
CA VAL A 51 0.83 -7.64 5.50
C VAL A 51 0.85 -7.90 7.00
N ALA A 52 1.72 -8.80 7.45
CA ALA A 52 1.87 -9.13 8.86
C ALA A 52 2.68 -8.06 9.61
N LEU A 53 2.21 -7.69 10.79
CA LEU A 53 2.92 -6.80 11.71
C LEU A 53 3.73 -7.63 12.71
N THR A 54 4.90 -8.08 12.26
CA THR A 54 5.87 -8.77 13.11
C THR A 54 6.58 -7.77 14.03
N PRO A 55 7.15 -8.20 15.18
CA PRO A 55 7.95 -7.30 16.02
C PRO A 55 9.05 -6.56 15.26
N GLU A 56 9.65 -7.19 14.25
CA GLU A 56 10.75 -6.63 13.44
C GLU A 56 10.29 -5.60 12.39
N SER A 57 9.06 -5.75 11.88
CA SER A 57 8.51 -4.89 10.83
C SER A 57 7.63 -3.76 11.38
N ARG A 58 7.16 -3.88 12.63
CA ARG A 58 6.15 -3.00 13.23
C ARG A 58 6.53 -1.52 13.22
N ASP A 59 7.71 -1.16 13.72
CA ASP A 59 8.13 0.25 13.78
C ASP A 59 8.40 0.84 12.40
N LYS A 60 8.99 0.03 11.51
CA LYS A 60 9.24 0.42 10.12
C LYS A 60 7.92 0.68 9.38
N LEU A 61 6.95 -0.22 9.53
CA LEU A 61 5.65 -0.10 8.89
C LEU A 61 4.82 1.02 9.51
N LYS A 62 4.93 1.26 10.82
CA LYS A 62 4.34 2.42 11.48
C LYS A 62 4.82 3.73 10.84
N ALA A 63 6.13 3.94 10.76
CA ALA A 63 6.71 5.14 10.15
C ALA A 63 6.27 5.32 8.69
N VAL A 64 6.23 4.23 7.93
CA VAL A 64 5.74 4.24 6.54
C VAL A 64 4.27 4.64 6.44
N ILE A 65 3.42 4.14 7.33
CA ILE A 65 1.99 4.45 7.33
C ILE A 65 1.77 5.92 7.70
N GLU A 66 2.48 6.42 8.70
CA GLU A 66 2.37 7.81 9.16
C GLU A 66 2.88 8.79 8.11
N ALA A 67 3.93 8.42 7.36
CA ALA A 67 4.39 9.14 6.17
C ALA A 67 3.44 9.01 4.95
N GLY A 68 2.31 8.31 5.09
CA GLY A 68 1.30 8.14 4.06
C GLY A 68 1.67 7.13 2.96
N GLY A 69 2.70 6.30 3.15
CA GLY A 69 3.22 5.38 2.14
C GLY A 69 2.23 4.33 1.65
N VAL A 70 1.25 3.96 2.47
CA VAL A 70 0.14 3.05 2.11
C VAL A 70 -1.20 3.77 1.93
N GLY A 71 -1.17 5.09 1.81
CA GLY A 71 -2.35 5.91 1.56
C GLY A 71 -2.98 5.62 0.19
N LEU A 72 -4.22 6.08 0.01
CA LEU A 72 -4.91 5.96 -1.27
C LEU A 72 -4.12 6.69 -2.38
N TRP A 73 -4.14 6.11 -3.58
CA TRP A 73 -3.45 6.58 -4.79
C TRP A 73 -1.93 6.57 -4.70
N LYS A 74 -1.35 5.94 -3.67
CA LYS A 74 0.09 5.73 -3.58
C LYS A 74 0.50 4.44 -4.26
N THR A 75 1.73 4.41 -4.75
CA THR A 75 2.30 3.24 -5.39
C THR A 75 3.10 2.42 -4.39
N VAL A 76 2.79 1.13 -4.29
CA VAL A 76 3.52 0.17 -3.44
C VAL A 76 3.85 -1.08 -4.24
N THR A 77 5.01 -1.67 -3.99
CA THR A 77 5.35 -3.01 -4.49
C THR A 77 4.96 -4.04 -3.44
N LEU A 78 4.02 -4.90 -3.78
CA LEU A 78 3.64 -6.05 -2.97
C LEU A 78 4.52 -7.22 -3.39
N LYS A 79 5.15 -7.90 -2.43
CA LYS A 79 5.93 -9.10 -2.68
C LYS A 79 5.44 -10.21 -1.76
N GLY A 80 5.19 -11.40 -2.29
CA GLY A 80 4.70 -12.51 -1.49
C GLY A 80 4.93 -13.86 -2.17
N ALA A 81 4.98 -14.92 -1.37
CA ALA A 81 5.11 -16.30 -1.85
C ALA A 81 3.76 -17.01 -1.95
N GLY A 82 2.69 -16.26 -2.26
CA GLY A 82 1.32 -16.75 -2.19
C GLY A 82 0.78 -16.79 -0.76
N CYS A 83 -0.29 -17.56 -0.55
CA CYS A 83 -1.03 -17.61 0.71
C CYS A 83 -0.71 -18.91 1.44
N ASN A 84 0.29 -18.89 2.33
CA ASN A 84 0.72 -20.06 3.08
C ASN A 84 -0.21 -20.31 4.29
N PRO A 85 -0.94 -21.44 4.34
CA PRO A 85 -1.85 -21.77 5.45
C PRO A 85 -1.19 -21.75 6.83
N ALA A 86 0.11 -22.07 6.90
CA ALA A 86 0.86 -22.14 8.16
C ALA A 86 1.16 -20.78 8.78
N THR A 87 1.08 -19.69 8.01
CA THR A 87 1.44 -18.35 8.50
C THR A 87 0.22 -17.50 8.85
N PHE A 88 -0.99 -17.86 8.41
CA PHE A 88 -2.18 -17.03 8.66
C PHE A 88 -2.68 -17.02 10.10
N PRO A 89 -3.28 -15.89 10.54
CA PRO A 89 -4.15 -15.90 11.70
C PRO A 89 -5.35 -16.84 11.48
N ALA A 90 -5.73 -17.60 12.52
CA ALA A 90 -6.91 -18.46 12.49
C ALA A 90 -8.17 -17.65 12.13
N GLY A 91 -8.99 -18.16 11.19
CA GLY A 91 -10.19 -17.48 10.68
C GLY A 91 -10.08 -16.93 9.25
N PHE A 92 -8.90 -16.97 8.64
CA PHE A 92 -8.67 -16.64 7.21
C PHE A 92 -9.10 -17.77 6.26
N LYS A 93 -10.32 -18.27 6.44
CA LYS A 93 -10.65 -19.69 6.19
C LYS A 93 -10.42 -20.20 4.77
N GLU A 94 -10.35 -19.39 3.72
CA GLU A 94 -10.06 -19.90 2.37
C GLU A 94 -9.07 -18.98 1.65
N LYS A 95 -7.95 -19.58 1.22
CA LYS A 95 -6.87 -18.99 0.41
C LYS A 95 -7.41 -18.01 -0.63
N CYS A 96 -7.02 -16.74 -0.50
CA CYS A 96 -7.55 -15.60 -1.26
C CYS A 96 -9.07 -15.37 -1.23
N GLY A 97 -9.87 -16.36 -0.83
CA GLY A 97 -11.31 -16.33 -0.69
C GLY A 97 -12.03 -16.06 -2.00
N ASP A 98 -13.32 -15.86 -1.89
CA ASP A 98 -14.14 -15.35 -2.98
C ASP A 98 -14.34 -13.84 -2.85
N THR A 99 -14.56 -13.18 -3.98
CA THR A 99 -15.16 -11.86 -4.04
C THR A 99 -16.61 -11.96 -4.49
N SER A 100 -17.54 -11.40 -3.73
CA SER A 100 -18.93 -11.24 -4.15
C SER A 100 -19.08 -10.05 -5.09
N ILE A 101 -19.55 -10.30 -6.32
CA ILE A 101 -19.89 -9.26 -7.28
C ILE A 101 -21.39 -9.08 -7.36
N PHE A 102 -21.82 -7.82 -7.42
CA PHE A 102 -23.20 -7.46 -7.67
C PHE A 102 -23.51 -7.62 -9.16
N HIS A 103 -24.60 -8.31 -9.47
CA HIS A 103 -25.12 -8.43 -10.82
C HIS A 103 -26.61 -8.09 -10.83
N LYS A 104 -26.99 -7.20 -11.75
CA LYS A 104 -28.39 -6.90 -12.04
C LYS A 104 -28.80 -7.67 -13.30
N ALA A 105 -29.68 -8.65 -13.13
CA ALA A 105 -30.21 -9.42 -14.23
C ALA A 105 -31.16 -8.58 -15.11
N ALA A 106 -31.44 -9.06 -16.31
CA ALA A 106 -32.32 -8.36 -17.27
C ALA A 106 -33.77 -8.20 -16.76
N ASP A 107 -34.21 -9.06 -15.84
CA ASP A 107 -35.52 -9.01 -15.17
C ASP A 107 -35.55 -8.04 -13.96
N GLY A 108 -34.46 -7.31 -13.73
CA GLY A 108 -34.34 -6.35 -12.63
C GLY A 108 -33.98 -6.97 -11.28
N LYS A 109 -33.86 -8.30 -11.16
CA LYS A 109 -33.44 -8.95 -9.92
C LYS A 109 -31.96 -8.71 -9.66
N GLU A 110 -31.67 -8.43 -8.39
CA GLU A 110 -30.32 -8.25 -7.90
C GLU A 110 -29.81 -9.57 -7.33
N THR A 111 -28.67 -10.03 -7.85
CA THR A 111 -28.03 -11.26 -7.40
C THR A 111 -26.57 -10.99 -7.07
N TRP A 112 -26.07 -11.69 -6.05
CA TRP A 112 -24.66 -11.69 -5.71
C TRP A 112 -24.03 -12.97 -6.24
N LYS A 113 -22.97 -12.83 -7.02
CA LYS A 113 -22.19 -13.97 -7.51
C LYS A 113 -20.85 -13.99 -6.79
N SER A 114 -20.51 -15.11 -6.15
CA SER A 114 -19.16 -15.35 -5.67
C SER A 114 -18.25 -15.67 -6.85
N VAL A 115 -17.10 -15.00 -6.90
CA VAL A 115 -16.03 -15.25 -7.89
C VAL A 115 -14.74 -15.54 -7.13
N PRO A 116 -14.09 -16.69 -7.38
CA PRO A 116 -12.88 -17.05 -6.66
C PRO A 116 -11.75 -16.09 -6.97
N ASN A 117 -10.98 -15.71 -5.95
CA ASN A 117 -9.71 -15.03 -6.13
C ASN A 117 -8.59 -16.04 -6.37
N GLU A 118 -7.52 -15.61 -7.01
CA GLU A 118 -6.36 -16.46 -7.33
C GLU A 118 -5.20 -16.12 -6.40
N GLU A 119 -4.51 -17.13 -5.87
CA GLU A 119 -3.23 -16.92 -5.18
C GLU A 119 -2.18 -16.38 -6.16
N PHE A 120 -1.37 -15.43 -5.71
CA PHE A 120 -0.29 -14.87 -6.51
C PHE A 120 1.03 -14.93 -5.75
N SER A 121 2.04 -15.55 -6.38
CA SER A 121 3.41 -15.60 -5.90
C SER A 121 4.29 -14.75 -6.81
N GLY A 122 5.05 -13.84 -6.22
CA GLY A 122 5.93 -12.92 -6.95
C GLY A 122 5.90 -11.51 -6.38
N ALA A 123 6.25 -10.55 -7.22
CA ALA A 123 6.17 -9.14 -6.91
C ALA A 123 5.26 -8.43 -7.91
N VAL A 124 4.42 -7.51 -7.42
CA VAL A 124 3.53 -6.68 -8.24
C VAL A 124 3.48 -5.27 -7.69
N THR A 125 3.59 -4.28 -8.56
CA THR A 125 3.46 -2.88 -8.19
C THR A 125 2.03 -2.42 -8.41
N ILE A 126 1.37 -1.96 -7.36
CA ILE A 126 -0.01 -1.48 -7.42
C ILE A 126 -0.12 0.00 -7.08
N GLU A 127 -1.14 0.65 -7.61
CA GLU A 127 -1.70 1.87 -7.05
C GLU A 127 -2.78 1.49 -6.02
N VAL A 128 -2.57 1.89 -4.76
CA VAL A 128 -3.45 1.57 -3.64
C VAL A 128 -4.79 2.27 -3.81
N GLN A 129 -5.88 1.50 -3.80
CA GLN A 129 -7.25 2.00 -3.89
C GLN A 129 -8.08 1.70 -2.65
N ALA A 130 -7.63 0.76 -1.81
CA ALA A 130 -8.16 0.54 -0.49
C ALA A 130 -7.07 0.01 0.44
N ASN A 131 -7.19 0.35 1.70
CA ASN A 131 -6.43 -0.24 2.79
C ASN A 131 -7.38 -0.48 3.98
N GLY A 132 -7.01 -1.39 4.89
CA GLY A 132 -7.88 -1.74 6.01
C GLY A 132 -7.12 -2.48 7.11
N GLY A 133 -7.62 -2.41 8.34
CA GLY A 133 -6.97 -3.01 9.51
C GLY A 133 -5.82 -2.17 10.10
N ILE A 134 -5.58 -0.97 9.57
CA ILE A 134 -4.65 0.00 10.16
C ILE A 134 -5.41 0.77 11.25
N PRO A 135 -5.09 0.62 12.54
CA PRO A 135 -5.73 1.40 13.59
C PRO A 135 -5.18 2.82 13.56
N THR A 136 -5.90 3.74 12.92
CA THR A 136 -5.56 5.15 12.95
C THR A 136 -6.21 5.83 14.15
N ALA A 137 -5.53 6.80 14.74
CA ALA A 137 -6.14 7.75 15.66
C ALA A 137 -7.24 8.56 14.92
N PRO A 138 -8.17 9.20 15.66
CA PRO A 138 -9.16 10.08 15.05
C PRO A 138 -8.50 11.10 14.12
N ALA A 139 -8.92 11.09 12.85
CA ALA A 139 -8.33 11.97 11.85
C ALA A 139 -8.59 13.43 12.22
N THR A 140 -7.52 14.22 12.32
CA THR A 140 -7.63 15.68 12.38
C THR A 140 -7.56 16.20 10.95
N PRO A 141 -8.56 16.97 10.46
CA PRO A 141 -8.51 17.54 9.12
C PRO A 141 -7.20 18.31 8.87
N GLY A 142 -6.53 18.03 7.76
CA GLY A 142 -5.28 18.69 7.37
C GLY A 142 -4.01 18.21 8.08
N LYS A 143 -4.09 17.18 8.94
CA LYS A 143 -2.91 16.52 9.52
C LYS A 143 -2.62 15.19 8.85
N GLU A 144 -1.36 14.76 8.97
CA GLU A 144 -0.91 13.43 8.55
C GLU A 144 -1.64 12.33 9.33
N VAL A 145 -1.68 11.13 8.73
CA VAL A 145 -2.26 9.96 9.38
C VAL A 145 -1.41 9.63 10.61
N THR A 146 -2.06 9.48 11.77
CA THR A 146 -1.40 9.05 13.01
C THR A 146 -1.93 7.69 13.43
N ILE A 147 -1.05 6.81 13.86
CA ILE A 147 -1.43 5.49 14.37
C ILE A 147 -2.00 5.61 15.79
N ASP A 148 -3.01 4.80 16.09
CA ASP A 148 -3.53 4.63 17.44
C ASP A 148 -2.57 3.75 18.25
N GLU A 149 -1.76 4.37 19.10
CA GLU A 149 -0.74 3.72 19.92
C GLU A 149 -1.26 2.62 20.85
N LYS A 150 -2.56 2.66 21.23
CA LYS A 150 -3.13 1.64 22.12
C LYS A 150 -3.47 0.38 21.35
N ARG A 151 -4.05 0.53 20.16
CA ARG A 151 -4.46 -0.60 19.31
C ARG A 151 -3.34 -1.12 18.42
N TRP A 152 -2.32 -0.31 18.16
CA TRP A 152 -1.23 -0.70 17.29
C TRP A 152 -0.54 -1.98 17.74
N PRO A 153 -0.08 -2.14 19.00
CA PRO A 153 0.58 -3.36 19.45
C PRO A 153 -0.27 -4.62 19.29
N GLU A 154 -1.60 -4.48 19.40
CA GLU A 154 -2.57 -5.57 19.30
C GLU A 154 -2.93 -5.92 17.84
N THR A 155 -2.56 -5.07 16.88
CA THR A 155 -2.89 -5.28 15.46
C THR A 155 -1.94 -6.31 14.87
N PRO A 156 -2.44 -7.47 14.40
CA PRO A 156 -1.57 -8.55 13.89
C PRO A 156 -1.20 -8.35 12.41
N ASN A 157 -2.05 -7.67 11.65
CA ASN A 157 -1.87 -7.44 10.22
C ASN A 157 -2.71 -6.26 9.74
N PHE A 158 -2.42 -5.79 8.54
CA PHE A 158 -3.31 -4.91 7.78
C PHE A 158 -3.41 -5.41 6.33
N SER A 159 -4.33 -4.84 5.57
CA SER A 159 -4.55 -5.17 4.17
C SER A 159 -4.40 -3.95 3.27
N VAL A 160 -3.92 -4.21 2.05
CA VAL A 160 -3.80 -3.23 0.98
C VAL A 160 -4.37 -3.84 -0.29
N MET A 161 -5.14 -3.08 -1.05
CA MET A 161 -5.72 -3.51 -2.32
C MET A 161 -5.56 -2.40 -3.36
N GLY A 162 -5.30 -2.79 -4.60
CA GLY A 162 -5.09 -1.83 -5.67
C GLY A 162 -5.02 -2.46 -7.05
N THR A 163 -4.76 -1.61 -8.05
CA THR A 163 -4.60 -2.03 -9.45
C THR A 163 -3.13 -2.05 -9.82
N ASP A 164 -2.69 -3.06 -10.56
CA ASP A 164 -1.35 -3.11 -11.16
C ASP A 164 -1.10 -1.88 -12.04
N VAL A 165 -0.02 -1.17 -11.77
CA VAL A 165 0.35 0.06 -12.48
C VAL A 165 0.73 -0.18 -13.94
N ASN A 166 1.11 -1.42 -14.28
CA ASN A 166 1.46 -1.84 -15.63
C ASN A 166 0.25 -2.39 -16.40
N ALA A 167 -0.92 -2.49 -15.77
CA ALA A 167 -2.12 -2.98 -16.42
C ALA A 167 -2.57 -2.02 -17.55
N PRO A 168 -3.11 -2.55 -18.65
CA PRO A 168 -3.76 -1.72 -19.65
C PRO A 168 -4.85 -0.88 -19.01
N LYS A 169 -4.78 0.45 -19.17
CA LYS A 169 -5.84 1.34 -18.68
C LYS A 169 -7.15 0.97 -19.40
N PRO A 170 -8.28 0.84 -18.68
CA PRO A 170 -9.55 0.56 -19.32
C PRO A 170 -9.83 1.67 -20.33
N ALA A 171 -10.15 1.28 -21.56
CA ALA A 171 -10.51 2.22 -22.61
C ALA A 171 -11.64 3.12 -22.09
N LYS A 172 -11.41 4.44 -22.06
CA LYS A 172 -12.46 5.39 -21.71
C LYS A 172 -13.63 5.15 -22.67
N LYS A 173 -14.74 4.59 -22.17
CA LYS A 173 -15.99 4.56 -22.93
C LYS A 173 -16.29 6.01 -23.28
N LYS A 174 -16.17 6.37 -24.57
CA LYS A 174 -16.68 7.65 -25.07
C LYS A 174 -18.14 7.68 -24.64
N LYS A 175 -18.50 8.57 -23.70
CA LYS A 175 -19.90 8.89 -23.47
C LYS A 175 -20.44 9.37 -24.81
N GLY A 176 -21.21 8.53 -25.48
CA GLY A 176 -22.00 8.97 -26.62
C GLY A 176 -22.86 10.11 -26.12
N LYS A 177 -22.69 11.30 -26.71
CA LYS A 177 -23.72 12.33 -26.68
C LYS A 177 -24.90 11.71 -27.44
N SER A 178 -25.91 11.26 -26.70
CA SER A 178 -27.28 11.19 -27.22
C SER A 178 -27.92 12.55 -27.04
#